data_AF-A0AAV9QU54-F1
#
_entry.id   AF-A0AAV9QU54-F1
#
_cell.length_a   1.000
_cell.length_b   1.000
_cell.length_c   1.000
_cell.angle_alpha   90.00
_cell.angle_beta   90.00
_cell.angle_gamma   90.00
#
_symmetry.space_group_name_H-M   'P 1'
#
loop_
_entity.id
_entity.type
_entity.pdbx_description
1 polymer ?
#
loop_
_entity_poly.entity_id
_entity_poly.type
_entity_poly.pdbx_seq_one_letter_code
_entity_poly.pdbx_strand_id
1 'polypeptide(L)'
;MLPRGLLYEGVSNEPILLSGGSAAQSSAIQCFDALLCIQHEGETGAFLTRMRDYMPPAHRHLIETLSVCPSLRDFITTCSSSDLCQGYNSCVTALVDIRSYHLNTVAKYVIVPGNRARSMGCPLRGVGTALNTTGTGGSNLMVFLKSVRNTTQKALILERPTTSRET
;
A
#
# COMPACT_ATOMS: atom_id res chain seq x y z
N MET A 1 -5.03 20.75 0.56
CA MET A 1 -5.12 20.56 -0.91
C MET A 1 -5.75 21.79 -1.52
N LEU A 2 -5.36 22.15 -2.74
CA LEU A 2 -6.07 23.15 -3.55
C LEU A 2 -7.38 22.51 -4.04
N PRO A 3 -8.57 22.95 -3.58
CA PRO A 3 -9.82 22.23 -3.84
C PRO A 3 -10.24 22.25 -5.31
N ARG A 4 -9.74 23.22 -6.09
CA ARG A 4 -9.98 23.32 -7.54
C ARG A 4 -8.82 22.76 -8.37
N GLY A 5 -7.79 22.15 -7.78
CA GLY A 5 -6.58 21.76 -8.52
C GLY A 5 -5.65 22.94 -8.82
N LEU A 6 -4.67 22.72 -9.70
CA LEU A 6 -3.68 23.69 -10.12
C LEU A 6 -3.84 23.97 -11.62
N LEU A 7 -3.92 25.25 -12.00
CA LEU A 7 -3.87 25.65 -13.40
C LEU A 7 -2.41 25.64 -13.87
N TYR A 8 -2.14 24.87 -14.92
CA TYR A 8 -0.84 24.86 -15.58
C TYR A 8 -0.91 25.82 -16.78
N GLU A 9 -0.60 27.10 -16.53
CA GLU A 9 -0.65 28.15 -17.54
C GLU A 9 0.18 27.79 -18.78
N GLY A 10 -0.40 27.97 -19.97
CA GLY A 10 0.21 27.58 -21.25
C GLY A 10 0.16 26.08 -21.57
N VAL A 11 -0.32 25.23 -20.65
CA VAL A 11 -0.44 23.78 -20.84
C VAL A 11 -1.90 23.32 -20.79
N SER A 12 -2.69 23.86 -19.87
CA SER A 12 -4.12 23.54 -19.70
C SER A 12 -4.93 24.80 -19.46
N ASN A 13 -6.12 24.86 -20.08
CA ASN A 13 -7.10 25.92 -19.84
C ASN A 13 -7.94 25.67 -18.58
N GLU A 14 -7.94 24.44 -18.08
CA GLU A 14 -8.67 24.04 -16.87
C GLU A 14 -7.68 23.62 -15.77
N PRO A 15 -8.00 23.90 -14.49
CA PRO A 15 -7.22 23.40 -13.36
C PRO A 15 -7.17 21.86 -13.32
N ILE A 16 -5.98 21.30 -13.11
CA ILE A 16 -5.74 19.86 -13.03
C ILE A 16 -5.58 19.44 -11.58
N LEU A 17 -6.28 18.37 -11.18
CA LEU A 17 -6.14 17.73 -9.89
C LEU A 17 -5.16 16.55 -9.99
N LEU A 18 -4.03 16.66 -9.30
CA LEU A 18 -3.06 15.58 -9.17
C LEU A 18 -2.88 15.21 -7.69
N SER A 19 -2.70 13.92 -7.42
CA SER A 19 -2.33 13.44 -6.10
C SER A 19 -0.94 13.94 -5.70
N GLY A 20 -0.76 14.27 -4.43
CA GLY A 20 0.57 14.49 -3.88
C GLY A 20 1.39 13.20 -3.82
N GLY A 21 2.69 13.34 -3.56
CA GLY A 21 3.60 12.21 -3.45
C GLY A 21 3.21 11.27 -2.31
N SER A 22 3.26 9.95 -2.55
CA SER A 22 3.04 8.95 -1.49
C SER A 22 3.79 7.65 -1.75
N ALA A 23 4.03 6.87 -0.70
CA ALA A 23 4.68 5.56 -0.81
C ALA A 23 3.93 4.57 -1.72
N ALA A 24 2.64 4.78 -1.96
CA ALA A 24 1.85 3.96 -2.89
C ALA A 24 2.30 4.09 -4.35
N GLN A 25 3.08 5.13 -4.69
CA GLN A 25 3.71 5.30 -6.00
C GLN A 25 5.03 4.51 -6.12
N SER A 26 5.47 3.83 -5.05
CA SER A 26 6.63 2.93 -5.11
C SER A 26 6.29 1.66 -5.92
N SER A 27 6.95 1.50 -7.06
CA SER A 27 6.78 0.32 -7.90
C SER A 27 7.29 -0.95 -7.22
N ALA A 28 8.36 -0.86 -6.43
CA ALA A 28 8.94 -2.03 -5.76
C ALA A 28 7.95 -2.72 -4.82
N ILE A 29 7.22 -1.96 -4.00
CA ILE A 29 6.23 -2.52 -3.06
C ILE A 29 5.06 -3.16 -3.80
N GLN A 30 4.55 -2.50 -4.86
CA GLN A 30 3.47 -3.06 -5.66
C GLN A 30 3.90 -4.28 -6.50
N CYS A 31 5.16 -4.34 -6.94
CA CYS A 31 5.71 -5.53 -7.61
C CYS A 31 5.71 -6.74 -6.69
N PHE A 32 6.12 -6.59 -5.42
CA PHE A 32 6.09 -7.71 -4.48
C PHE A 32 4.66 -8.17 -4.17
N ASP A 33 3.69 -7.25 -4.08
CA ASP A 33 2.29 -7.63 -3.95
C ASP A 33 1.82 -8.45 -5.16
N ALA A 34 2.11 -7.98 -6.37
CA ALA A 34 1.73 -8.69 -7.59
C ALA A 34 2.38 -10.08 -7.67
N LEU A 35 3.70 -10.16 -7.44
CA LEU A 35 4.46 -11.42 -7.46
C LEU A 35 3.94 -12.43 -6.43
N LEU A 36 3.68 -11.98 -5.20
CA LEU A 36 3.20 -12.82 -4.11
C LEU A 36 1.67 -13.00 -4.15
N CYS A 37 1.00 -12.54 -5.21
CA CYS A 37 -0.44 -12.67 -5.41
C CYS A 37 -1.28 -12.05 -4.27
N ILE A 38 -0.81 -10.94 -3.69
CA ILE A 38 -1.51 -10.17 -2.66
C ILE A 38 -2.46 -9.19 -3.34
N GLN A 39 -3.75 -9.51 -3.33
CA GLN A 39 -4.78 -8.72 -4.00
C GLN A 39 -5.45 -7.76 -3.00
N HIS A 40 -5.33 -6.46 -3.27
CA HIS A 40 -6.02 -5.42 -2.51
C HIS A 40 -7.32 -5.04 -3.22
N GLU A 41 -8.43 -5.08 -2.50
CA GLU A 41 -9.76 -4.82 -3.05
C GLU A 41 -10.34 -3.46 -2.59
N GLY A 42 -11.50 -3.10 -3.15
CA GLY A 42 -12.25 -1.91 -2.77
C GLY A 42 -11.47 -0.61 -2.96
N GLU A 43 -11.66 0.33 -2.04
CA GLU A 43 -11.00 1.64 -2.10
C GLU A 43 -9.47 1.56 -2.02
N THR A 44 -8.93 0.60 -1.26
CA THR A 44 -7.49 0.37 -1.14
C THR A 44 -6.90 -0.08 -2.47
N GLY A 45 -7.52 -1.05 -3.13
CA GLY A 45 -7.12 -1.52 -4.46
C GLY A 45 -7.21 -0.41 -5.50
N ALA A 46 -8.36 0.28 -5.57
CA ALA A 46 -8.57 1.38 -6.49
C ALA A 46 -7.53 2.50 -6.31
N PHE A 47 -7.18 2.84 -5.06
CA PHE A 47 -6.15 3.83 -4.78
C PHE A 47 -4.77 3.36 -5.27
N LEU A 48 -4.36 2.12 -4.97
CA LEU A 48 -3.08 1.58 -5.41
C LEU A 48 -2.96 1.53 -6.94
N THR A 49 -4.02 1.12 -7.64
CA THR A 49 -4.08 1.10 -9.10
C THR A 49 -3.92 2.50 -9.68
N ARG A 50 -4.67 3.50 -9.16
CA ARG A 50 -4.48 4.91 -9.59
C ARG A 50 -3.07 5.42 -9.34
N MET A 51 -2.40 4.99 -8.28
CA MET A 51 -1.02 5.41 -8.00
C MET A 51 -0.01 4.87 -9.01
N ARG A 52 -0.38 3.86 -9.82
CA ARG A 52 0.46 3.41 -10.95
C ARG A 52 0.57 4.45 -12.05
N ASP A 53 -0.43 5.33 -12.21
CA ASP A 53 -0.39 6.45 -13.18
C ASP A 53 0.76 7.43 -12.91
N TYR A 54 1.27 7.42 -11.67
CA TYR A 54 2.38 8.25 -11.21
C TYR A 54 3.72 7.52 -11.23
N MET A 55 3.76 6.28 -11.73
CA MET A 55 4.99 5.50 -11.91
C MET A 55 5.53 5.65 -13.34
N PRO A 56 6.85 5.50 -13.55
CA PRO A 56 7.41 5.37 -14.89
C PRO A 56 6.70 4.26 -15.69
N PRO A 57 6.42 4.45 -16.99
CA PRO A 57 5.64 3.50 -17.79
C PRO A 57 6.18 2.06 -17.74
N ALA A 58 7.50 1.89 -17.84
CA ALA A 58 8.14 0.57 -17.76
C ALA A 58 7.90 -0.13 -16.41
N HIS A 59 7.86 0.62 -15.31
CA HIS A 59 7.63 0.06 -13.98
C HIS A 59 6.16 -0.35 -13.78
N ARG A 60 5.23 0.47 -14.27
CA ARG A 60 3.79 0.13 -14.30
C ARG A 60 3.57 -1.17 -15.07
N HIS A 61 4.17 -1.26 -16.26
CA HIS A 61 4.04 -2.43 -17.12
C HIS A 61 4.56 -3.71 -16.47
N LEU A 62 5.66 -3.64 -15.71
CA LEU A 62 6.16 -4.77 -14.93
C LEU A 62 5.13 -5.25 -13.91
N ILE A 63 4.51 -4.34 -13.16
CA ILE A 63 3.49 -4.71 -12.15
C ILE A 63 2.27 -5.35 -12.83
N GLU A 64 1.81 -4.79 -13.95
CA GLU A 64 0.70 -5.32 -14.74
C GLU A 64 1.00 -6.72 -15.27
N THR A 65 2.21 -6.93 -15.78
CA THR A 65 2.69 -8.25 -16.24
C THR A 65 2.67 -9.26 -15.10
N LEU A 66 3.26 -8.92 -13.95
CA LEU A 66 3.26 -9.80 -12.77
C LEU A 66 1.83 -10.11 -12.29
N SER A 67 0.88 -9.18 -12.44
CA SER A 67 -0.50 -9.34 -11.99
C SER A 67 -1.31 -10.34 -12.83
N VAL A 68 -0.87 -10.66 -14.06
CA VAL A 68 -1.54 -11.61 -14.97
C VAL A 68 -0.76 -12.92 -15.16
N CYS A 69 0.44 -13.02 -14.59
CA CYS A 69 1.20 -14.26 -14.58
C CYS A 69 0.49 -15.35 -13.77
N PRO A 70 0.78 -16.65 -14.03
CA PRO A 70 0.29 -17.74 -13.19
C PRO A 70 0.62 -17.50 -11.72
N SER A 71 -0.35 -17.79 -10.86
CA SER A 71 -0.25 -17.52 -9.42
C SER A 71 0.88 -18.34 -8.78
N LEU A 72 1.92 -17.64 -8.32
CA LEU A 72 3.00 -18.25 -7.55
C LEU A 72 2.47 -18.92 -6.29
N ARG A 73 1.51 -18.27 -5.62
CA ARG A 73 0.88 -18.80 -4.41
C ARG A 73 0.17 -20.13 -4.71
N ASP A 74 -0.59 -20.21 -5.80
CA ASP A 74 -1.32 -21.43 -6.17
C ASP A 74 -0.38 -22.56 -6.56
N PHE A 75 0.69 -22.24 -7.30
CA PHE A 75 1.77 -23.18 -7.63
C PHE A 75 2.36 -23.79 -6.35
N ILE A 76 2.77 -22.96 -5.38
CA ILE A 76 3.36 -23.43 -4.11
C ILE A 76 2.36 -24.29 -3.32
N THR A 77 1.10 -23.86 -3.22
CA THR A 77 0.07 -24.65 -2.52
C THR A 77 -0.22 -26.00 -3.18
N THR A 78 -0.04 -26.11 -4.49
CA THR A 78 -0.23 -27.36 -5.25
C THR A 78 0.95 -28.32 -5.04
N CYS A 79 2.18 -27.81 -4.98
CA CYS A 79 3.39 -28.62 -4.78
C CYS A 79 3.49 -29.27 -3.39
N SER A 80 2.75 -28.77 -2.39
CA SER A 80 2.76 -29.29 -1.01
C SER A 80 4.16 -29.40 -0.38
N SER A 81 5.11 -28.55 -0.80
CA SER A 81 6.48 -28.51 -0.27
C SER A 81 6.54 -27.55 0.92
N SER A 82 6.96 -28.05 2.08
CA SER A 82 7.14 -27.24 3.29
C SER A 82 8.18 -26.13 3.08
N ASP A 83 9.31 -26.42 2.43
CA ASP A 83 10.35 -25.44 2.14
C ASP A 83 9.86 -24.28 1.27
N LEU A 84 9.06 -24.58 0.22
CA LEU A 84 8.47 -23.55 -0.64
C LEU A 84 7.44 -22.70 0.12
N CYS A 85 6.59 -23.33 0.94
CA CYS A 85 5.65 -22.63 1.80
C CYS A 85 6.37 -21.72 2.80
N GLN A 86 7.45 -22.21 3.42
CA GLN A 86 8.26 -21.43 4.35
C GLN A 86 8.90 -20.23 3.66
N GLY A 87 9.54 -20.43 2.50
CA GLY A 87 10.16 -19.34 1.72
C GLY A 87 9.15 -18.26 1.31
N TYR A 88 7.97 -18.66 0.82
CA TYR A 88 6.89 -17.74 0.51
C TYR A 88 6.40 -16.98 1.75
N ASN A 89 6.15 -17.70 2.86
CA ASN A 89 5.68 -17.08 4.10
C ASN A 89 6.71 -16.13 4.70
N SER A 90 8.02 -16.40 4.55
CA SER A 90 9.09 -15.46 4.93
C SER A 90 9.00 -14.15 4.12
N CYS A 91 8.76 -14.22 2.81
CA CYS A 91 8.57 -13.02 1.97
C CYS A 91 7.32 -12.22 2.40
N VAL A 92 6.19 -12.89 2.61
CA VAL A 92 4.94 -12.25 3.07
C VAL A 92 5.13 -11.61 4.44
N THR A 93 5.82 -12.30 5.36
CA THR A 93 6.12 -11.78 6.71
C THR A 93 7.00 -10.54 6.65
N ALA A 94 8.05 -10.55 5.82
CA ALA A 94 8.90 -9.37 5.64
C ALA A 94 8.09 -8.15 5.11
N LEU A 95 7.12 -8.36 4.22
CA LEU A 95 6.22 -7.29 3.78
C LEU A 95 5.28 -6.81 4.90
N VAL A 96 4.76 -7.72 5.73
CA VAL A 96 3.99 -7.36 6.93
C VAL A 96 4.82 -6.48 7.86
N ASP A 97 6.09 -6.84 8.08
CA ASP A 97 7.00 -6.10 8.95
C ASP A 97 7.29 -4.71 8.41
N ILE A 98 7.57 -4.59 7.11
CA ILE A 98 7.72 -3.30 6.43
C ILE A 98 6.47 -2.43 6.63
N ARG A 99 5.28 -3.00 6.44
CA ARG A 99 4.00 -2.28 6.56
C ARG A 99 3.69 -1.88 8.00
N SER A 100 4.04 -2.73 8.97
CA SER A 100 3.89 -2.48 10.39
C SER A 100 4.84 -1.39 10.86
N TYR A 101 6.10 -1.44 10.42
CA TYR A 101 7.06 -0.39 10.66
C TYR A 101 6.59 0.94 10.05
N HIS A 102 6.13 0.94 8.81
CA HIS A 102 5.62 2.13 8.14
C HIS A 102 4.41 2.75 8.86
N LEU A 103 3.48 1.93 9.37
CA LEU A 103 2.39 2.41 10.23
C LEU A 103 2.91 3.16 11.47
N ASN A 104 3.95 2.63 12.13
CA ASN A 104 4.57 3.28 13.28
C ASN A 104 5.29 4.57 12.89
N THR A 105 5.98 4.59 11.76
CA THR A 105 6.60 5.80 11.19
C THR A 105 5.56 6.88 10.94
N VAL A 106 4.44 6.53 10.29
CA VAL A 106 3.35 7.47 10.02
C VAL A 106 2.72 7.99 11.32
N ALA A 107 2.52 7.12 12.31
CA ALA A 107 2.04 7.55 13.62
C ALA A 107 3.00 8.57 14.27
N LYS A 108 4.30 8.29 14.27
CA LYS A 108 5.35 9.12 14.89
C LYS A 108 5.56 10.46 14.19
N TYR A 109 5.53 10.49 12.86
CA TYR A 109 5.94 11.65 12.07
C TYR A 109 4.78 12.45 11.47
N VAL A 110 3.57 11.88 11.36
CA VAL A 110 2.40 12.57 10.78
C VAL A 110 1.33 12.76 11.84
N ILE A 111 0.85 11.67 12.45
CA ILE A 111 -0.32 11.72 13.34
C ILE A 111 -0.01 12.46 14.65
N VAL A 112 1.07 12.08 15.35
CA VAL A 112 1.44 12.71 16.63
C VAL A 112 1.76 14.20 16.44
N PRO A 113 2.62 14.62 15.48
CA PRO A 113 2.87 16.03 15.24
C PRO A 113 1.62 16.79 14.76
N GLY A 114 0.80 16.21 13.88
CA GLY A 114 -0.43 16.82 13.40
C GLY A 114 -1.44 17.08 14.52
N ASN A 115 -1.57 16.14 15.48
CA ASN A 115 -2.40 16.33 16.66
C ASN A 115 -1.85 17.42 17.59
N ARG A 116 -0.53 17.48 17.81
CA ARG A 116 0.11 18.54 18.63
C ARG A 116 -0.09 19.93 18.02
N ALA A 117 0.11 20.06 16.72
CA ALA A 117 -0.08 21.33 16.00
C ALA A 117 -1.53 21.82 16.08
N ARG A 118 -2.51 20.90 16.03
CA ARG A 118 -3.92 21.24 16.23
C ARG A 118 -4.20 21.75 17.65
N SER A 119 -3.61 21.12 18.67
CA SER A 119 -3.82 21.51 20.07
C SER A 119 -3.17 22.86 20.43
N MET A 120 -2.02 23.20 19.82
CA MET A 120 -1.30 24.45 20.11
C MET A 120 -1.79 25.66 19.29
N GLY A 121 -2.64 25.42 18.28
CA GLY A 121 -3.03 26.44 17.29
C GLY A 121 -1.88 26.72 16.33
N CYS A 122 -2.07 26.43 15.04
CA CYS A 122 -1.06 26.74 14.04
C CYS A 122 -1.17 28.24 13.64
N PRO A 123 -0.08 29.03 13.71
CA PRO A 123 -0.11 30.44 13.31
C PRO A 123 -0.27 30.63 11.80
N LEU A 124 -0.12 29.57 10.99
CA LEU A 124 -0.39 29.59 9.56
C LEU A 124 -1.90 29.47 9.32
N ARG A 125 -2.55 30.58 8.92
CA ARG A 125 -3.93 30.57 8.38
C ARG A 125 -3.99 29.63 7.16
N GLY A 126 -4.91 28.67 7.17
CA GLY A 126 -5.14 27.74 6.05
C GLY A 126 -4.93 26.26 6.38
N VAL A 127 -4.55 25.94 7.62
CA VAL A 127 -4.45 24.56 8.10
C VAL A 127 -5.87 23.95 8.23
N GLY A 128 -6.31 23.30 7.16
CA GLY A 128 -7.59 22.58 7.14
C GLY A 128 -7.64 21.46 8.19
N THR A 129 -8.86 21.09 8.58
CA THR A 129 -9.20 20.00 9.52
C THR A 129 -8.66 18.61 9.13
N ALA A 130 -8.00 18.48 7.98
CA ALA A 130 -7.54 17.23 7.37
C ALA A 130 -6.13 16.76 7.80
N LEU A 131 -5.43 17.50 8.67
CA LEU A 131 -4.02 17.26 9.03
C LEU A 131 -3.69 15.84 9.52
N ASN A 132 -4.64 15.10 10.08
CA ASN A 132 -4.39 13.80 10.70
C ASN A 132 -5.18 12.64 10.08
N THR A 133 -6.07 12.90 9.12
CA THR A 133 -6.90 11.86 8.49
C THR A 133 -6.51 11.57 7.06
N THR A 134 -6.00 12.57 6.33
CA THR A 134 -5.74 12.44 4.90
C THR A 134 -4.24 12.39 4.63
N GLY A 135 -3.78 11.32 3.98
CA GLY A 135 -2.41 11.22 3.50
C GLY A 135 -2.15 12.19 2.34
N THR A 136 -0.89 12.49 2.05
CA THR A 136 -0.49 13.38 0.95
C THR A 136 -0.94 12.89 -0.43
N GLY A 137 -1.09 11.57 -0.60
CA GLY A 137 -1.67 10.97 -1.81
C GLY A 137 -3.20 11.09 -1.90
N GLY A 138 -3.88 11.52 -0.83
CA GLY A 138 -5.33 11.72 -0.78
C GLY A 138 -6.14 10.58 -0.15
N SER A 139 -5.50 9.55 0.41
CA SER A 139 -6.19 8.43 1.08
C SER A 139 -6.50 8.73 2.55
N ASN A 140 -7.51 8.04 3.11
CA ASN A 140 -7.67 7.98 4.56
C ASN A 140 -6.50 7.16 5.15
N LEU A 141 -5.53 7.86 5.73
CA LEU A 141 -4.17 7.36 5.91
C LEU A 141 -4.12 6.08 6.75
N MET A 142 -4.73 6.09 7.94
CA MET A 142 -4.67 4.95 8.86
C MET A 142 -5.56 3.79 8.42
N VAL A 143 -6.70 4.06 7.80
CA VAL A 143 -7.58 3.03 7.25
C VAL A 143 -6.87 2.30 6.10
N PHE A 144 -6.30 3.06 5.18
CA PHE A 144 -5.54 2.54 4.04
C PHE A 144 -4.35 1.69 4.50
N LEU A 145 -3.47 2.23 5.35
CA LEU A 145 -2.27 1.51 5.78
C LEU A 145 -2.57 0.23 6.55
N LYS A 146 -3.60 0.25 7.43
CA LYS A 146 -4.06 -0.96 8.14
C LYS A 146 -4.66 -1.98 7.17
N SER A 147 -5.45 -1.53 6.19
CA SER A 147 -6.04 -2.39 5.17
C SER A 147 -4.95 -3.13 4.39
N VAL A 148 -3.97 -2.42 3.83
CA VAL A 148 -2.85 -3.01 3.08
C VAL A 148 -2.09 -4.03 3.93
N ARG A 149 -1.72 -3.68 5.18
CA ARG A 149 -1.05 -4.62 6.10
C ARG A 149 -1.89 -5.87 6.37
N ASN A 150 -3.17 -5.70 6.69
CA ASN A 150 -4.04 -6.83 7.03
C ASN A 150 -4.27 -7.74 5.83
N THR A 151 -4.40 -7.19 4.62
CA THR A 151 -4.49 -7.98 3.39
C THR A 151 -3.21 -8.78 3.13
N THR A 152 -2.04 -8.18 3.39
CA THR A 152 -0.74 -8.87 3.32
C THR A 152 -0.70 -10.07 4.28
N GLN A 153 -1.10 -9.86 5.54
CA GLN A 153 -1.12 -10.91 6.56
C GLN A 153 -1.99 -12.11 6.12
N LYS A 154 -3.14 -11.84 5.50
CA LYS A 154 -4.06 -12.87 5.01
C LYS A 154 -3.48 -13.72 3.87
N ALA A 155 -2.42 -13.26 3.21
CA ALA A 155 -1.79 -13.98 2.12
C ALA A 155 -0.92 -15.16 2.59
N LEU A 156 -0.59 -15.23 3.88
CA LEU A 156 0.15 -16.34 4.48
C LEU A 156 -0.53 -17.69 4.15
N ILE A 157 0.29 -18.68 3.83
CA ILE A 157 -0.16 -20.07 3.64
C ILE A 157 -0.15 -20.72 5.02
N LEU A 158 -1.32 -21.17 5.48
CA LEU A 158 -1.43 -21.94 6.72
C LEU A 158 -0.93 -23.36 6.46
N GLU A 159 0.07 -23.79 7.21
CA GLU A 159 0.48 -25.19 7.19
C GLU A 159 -0.66 -26.05 7.73
N ARG A 160 -0.98 -27.15 7.03
CA ARG A 160 -1.93 -28.14 7.59
C ARG A 160 -1.25 -28.78 8.80
N PRO A 161 -1.98 -29.00 9.91
CA PRO A 161 -1.45 -29.78 11.00
C PRO A 161 -1.01 -31.14 10.46
N THR A 162 0.25 -31.50 10.64
CA THR A 162 0.72 -32.87 10.45
C THR A 162 -0.06 -33.74 11.41
N THR A 163 -1.08 -34.46 10.92
CA THR A 163 -1.64 -35.59 11.65
C THR A 163 -0.53 -36.61 11.78
N SER A 164 0.11 -36.64 12.95
CA SER A 164 0.96 -37.74 13.37
C SER A 164 0.12 -39.02 13.26
N ARG A 165 0.46 -39.86 12.28
CA ARG A 165 -0.01 -41.25 12.27
C ARG A 165 0.68 -41.93 13.43
N GLU A 166 -0.04 -42.08 14.54
CA GLU A 166 0.29 -43.07 15.56
C GLU A 166 0.21 -44.44 14.89
N THR A 167 1.35 -45.14 14.85
CA THR A 167 1.46 -46.58 14.57
C THR A 167 1.89 -47.27 15.84
#